data_AF-V5FMI6-F1
#
_entry.id   AF-V5FMI6-F1
#
_cell.length_a   1.000
_cell.length_b   1.000
_cell.length_c   1.000
_cell.angle_alpha   90.00
_cell.angle_beta   90.00
_cell.angle_gamma   90.00
#
_symmetry.space_group_name_H-M   'P 1'
#
loop_
_entity.id
_entity.type
_entity.pdbx_description
1 polymer ?
#
loop_
_entity_poly.entity_id
_entity_poly.type
_entity_poly.pdbx_seq_one_letter_code
_entity_poly.pdbx_strand_id
1 'polypeptide(L)'
;MISADDDEPLHVFDLPQLYTKPSAADILEALELLRVQPRGFGNDGLDAVKGRAVQSVGVTKYLTSIVSSALSWLETDDIREAVWDAASARLSERSGRTAMGAMSRIFTIPVSSSEDFTLTLHEPALTSDNLGMKTWVSSYLLSRRLHLLFETTPELVPATSPSVSRNKAGQTLRALELGAGTGLVGLSFAALRGSAASIHLTDLPAIVTNLSHNVSLNSELLSKTDAIVSTGVLDWSVAPEPLPRADERYDIILAADPLYSPEHPRWLVQTVGHWLSHNLDARVIVEMPLRDAYSPQRLEFRQLMDTLGLAVVDEGEEVGYDDWESADGGSLEVKCWWSIWGWSFPHHSRHRASHHTVKEKKHRWKPVIKNITGREDKASIMVLGLLTITSIPTVVGVAQGVSEQKRQNQQKVDAKRMEKFCMDVTCEEDNDEHNLTGKRVVLKDEKAYLDDPSPSHRSLKPSHTAQAFYIDYPETEETKAHPRGLGLVSTVSDDPPMLNWLYADKDTHEVKYGNRTQSIAHVVGPWDWADNETKVTLEKKDMFMAVEEEDGKWAIYFDRDEDWCERVLAERGLEGKKAVDIRIRRKMLEQAGGSAG
;
A
#
# COMPACT_ATOMS: atom_id res chain seq x y z
N MET A 1 26.67 -6.07 -43.51
CA MET A 1 26.23 -7.26 -42.76
C MET A 1 27.33 -7.63 -41.80
N ILE A 2 27.21 -7.21 -40.55
CA ILE A 2 27.95 -7.75 -39.41
C ILE A 2 26.84 -8.26 -38.50
N SER A 3 26.80 -9.57 -38.28
CA SER A 3 25.86 -10.24 -37.39
C SER A 3 26.15 -9.82 -35.96
N ALA A 4 25.21 -9.13 -35.32
CA ALA A 4 25.22 -9.00 -33.87
C ALA A 4 24.89 -10.37 -33.28
N ASP A 5 25.72 -10.84 -32.35
CA ASP A 5 25.50 -12.06 -31.58
C ASP A 5 24.17 -11.92 -30.81
N ASP A 6 23.23 -12.85 -30.99
CA ASP A 6 21.91 -12.80 -30.35
C ASP A 6 21.97 -13.08 -28.82
N ASP A 7 23.16 -13.37 -28.28
CA ASP A 7 23.41 -13.72 -26.87
C ASP A 7 24.01 -12.58 -26.01
N GLU A 8 24.38 -11.41 -26.58
CA GLU A 8 24.91 -10.30 -25.78
C GLU A 8 23.80 -9.44 -25.13
N PRO A 9 23.95 -9.07 -23.83
CA PRO A 9 22.97 -8.24 -23.14
C PRO A 9 22.96 -6.81 -23.69
N LEU A 10 21.76 -6.33 -24.04
CA LEU A 10 21.52 -4.99 -24.60
C LEU A 10 21.98 -3.90 -23.62
N HIS A 11 22.58 -2.83 -24.12
CA HIS A 11 22.80 -1.62 -23.35
C HIS A 11 21.56 -0.73 -23.42
N VAL A 12 21.34 0.14 -22.43
CA VAL A 12 20.23 1.12 -22.44
C VAL A 12 20.24 2.09 -23.63
N PHE A 13 21.38 2.18 -24.34
CA PHE A 13 21.52 2.99 -25.56
C PHE A 13 21.01 2.28 -26.81
N ASP A 14 20.80 0.97 -26.73
CA ASP A 14 20.21 0.15 -27.77
C ASP A 14 18.67 0.19 -27.72
N LEU A 15 18.10 0.75 -26.65
CA LEU A 15 16.66 0.99 -26.50
C LEU A 15 16.22 2.29 -27.23
N PRO A 16 14.93 2.45 -27.57
CA PRO A 16 14.41 3.64 -28.25
C PRO A 16 14.69 4.94 -27.49
N GLN A 17 15.42 5.87 -28.12
CA GLN A 17 15.80 7.12 -27.47
C GLN A 17 14.78 8.23 -27.73
N LEU A 18 14.33 8.93 -26.68
CA LEU A 18 13.23 9.92 -26.79
C LEU A 18 13.47 11.04 -27.81
N TYR A 19 14.72 11.42 -28.06
CA TYR A 19 15.06 12.44 -29.06
C TYR A 19 14.75 12.02 -30.50
N THR A 20 14.60 10.71 -30.77
CA THR A 20 14.21 10.18 -32.09
C THR A 20 12.69 10.16 -32.28
N LYS A 21 11.92 10.53 -31.25
CA LYS A 21 10.45 10.48 -31.23
C LYS A 21 9.90 9.09 -31.62
N PRO A 22 10.29 8.01 -30.91
CA PRO A 22 9.86 6.65 -31.21
C PRO A 22 8.34 6.47 -31.02
N SER A 23 7.77 5.43 -31.64
CA SER A 23 6.35 5.12 -31.45
C SER A 23 6.07 4.65 -30.02
N ALA A 24 4.82 4.77 -29.57
CA ALA A 24 4.44 4.25 -28.24
C ALA A 24 4.67 2.74 -28.12
N ALA A 25 4.44 1.99 -29.20
CA ALA A 25 4.68 0.55 -29.24
C ALA A 25 6.16 0.21 -28.98
N ASP A 26 7.09 0.92 -29.64
CA ASP A 26 8.53 0.69 -29.45
C ASP A 26 8.97 0.99 -28.00
N ILE A 27 8.43 2.07 -27.41
CA ILE A 27 8.72 2.42 -26.01
C ILE A 27 8.18 1.35 -25.07
N LEU A 28 6.94 0.90 -25.26
CA LEU A 28 6.31 -0.12 -24.42
C LEU A 28 7.02 -1.48 -24.53
N GLU A 29 7.45 -1.88 -25.72
CA GLU A 29 8.24 -3.10 -25.92
C GLU A 29 9.58 -3.03 -25.19
N ALA A 30 10.27 -1.88 -25.27
CA ALA A 30 11.49 -1.63 -24.51
C ALA A 30 11.25 -1.64 -22.99
N LEU A 31 10.11 -1.15 -22.52
CA LEU A 31 9.73 -1.19 -21.11
C LEU A 31 9.39 -2.61 -20.63
N GLU A 32 8.92 -3.50 -21.49
CA GLU A 32 8.68 -4.91 -21.12
C GLU A 32 9.99 -5.70 -21.04
N LEU A 33 10.98 -5.41 -21.90
CA LEU A 33 12.35 -5.93 -21.74
C LEU A 33 12.99 -5.50 -20.41
N LEU A 34 12.57 -4.35 -19.89
CA LEU A 34 12.97 -3.84 -18.59
C LEU A 34 12.05 -4.33 -17.46
N ARG A 35 11.23 -5.37 -17.60
CA ARG A 35 10.44 -5.87 -16.45
C ARG A 35 11.31 -6.66 -15.48
N VAL A 36 11.24 -6.36 -14.18
CA VAL A 36 11.83 -7.23 -13.15
C VAL A 36 10.85 -8.35 -12.87
N GLN A 37 11.23 -9.60 -13.14
CA GLN A 37 10.43 -10.74 -12.65
C GLN A 37 10.59 -10.84 -11.13
N PRO A 38 9.51 -11.00 -10.35
CA PRO A 38 9.64 -11.27 -8.92
C PRO A 38 10.40 -12.59 -8.75
N ARG A 39 11.64 -12.53 -8.25
CA ARG A 39 12.33 -13.74 -7.80
C ARG A 39 11.63 -14.17 -6.51
N GLY A 40 11.04 -15.35 -6.49
CA GLY A 40 10.54 -15.93 -5.24
C GLY A 40 11.71 -16.22 -4.29
N PHE A 41 11.47 -16.18 -2.99
CA PHE A 41 12.45 -16.60 -2.00
C PHE A 41 12.74 -18.11 -2.15
N GLY A 42 13.84 -18.48 -2.81
CA GLY A 42 14.22 -19.89 -2.96
C GLY A 42 15.43 -20.09 -3.87
N ASN A 43 16.17 -21.16 -3.63
CA ASN A 43 17.44 -21.47 -4.32
C ASN A 43 17.24 -22.08 -5.72
N ASP A 44 16.01 -22.14 -6.23
CA ASP A 44 15.69 -22.76 -7.52
C ASP A 44 15.80 -21.72 -8.64
N GLY A 45 17.04 -21.37 -8.96
CA GLY A 45 17.42 -20.59 -10.14
C GLY A 45 17.26 -21.34 -11.47
N LEU A 46 16.20 -22.11 -11.64
CA LEU A 46 15.95 -22.94 -12.81
C LEU A 46 14.50 -22.81 -13.26
N ASP A 47 14.18 -21.66 -13.86
CA ASP A 47 13.29 -21.52 -15.04
C ASP A 47 13.02 -20.03 -15.34
N ALA A 48 14.06 -19.19 -15.29
CA ALA A 48 13.98 -17.88 -15.91
C ALA A 48 13.98 -18.09 -17.43
N VAL A 49 12.83 -17.88 -18.06
CA VAL A 49 12.70 -17.75 -19.52
C VAL A 49 13.80 -16.81 -20.01
N LYS A 50 14.74 -17.32 -20.81
CA LYS A 50 15.85 -16.53 -21.40
C LYS A 50 15.28 -15.53 -22.41
N GLY A 51 14.75 -14.42 -21.92
CA GLY A 51 14.60 -13.20 -22.70
C GLY A 51 15.95 -12.48 -22.82
N ARG A 52 16.12 -11.68 -23.87
CA ARG A 52 17.32 -10.87 -24.09
C ARG A 52 17.50 -9.88 -22.94
N ALA A 53 18.54 -10.06 -22.13
CA ALA A 53 18.77 -9.26 -20.93
C ALA A 53 19.28 -7.85 -21.28
N VAL A 54 18.87 -6.83 -20.51
CA VAL A 54 19.41 -5.46 -20.61
C VAL A 54 20.38 -5.22 -19.45
N GLN A 55 21.55 -4.65 -19.73
CA GLN A 55 22.53 -4.26 -18.72
C GLN A 55 21.91 -3.27 -17.73
N SER A 56 22.06 -3.50 -16.42
CA SER A 56 21.45 -2.68 -15.36
C SER A 56 21.97 -1.23 -15.33
N VAL A 57 23.17 -1.00 -15.86
CA VAL A 57 23.81 0.32 -15.91
C VAL A 57 23.02 1.26 -16.82
N GLY A 58 22.54 2.37 -16.25
CA GLY A 58 21.85 3.43 -16.98
C GLY A 58 20.34 3.26 -17.15
N VAL A 59 19.76 2.11 -16.77
CA VAL A 59 18.32 1.84 -16.85
C VAL A 59 17.50 2.85 -16.06
N THR A 60 17.87 3.15 -14.81
CA THR A 60 17.17 4.15 -13.98
C THR A 60 17.16 5.52 -14.64
N LYS A 61 18.27 5.93 -15.25
CA LYS A 61 18.38 7.23 -15.95
C LYS A 61 17.46 7.28 -17.18
N TYR A 62 17.37 6.17 -17.90
CA TYR A 62 16.48 6.02 -19.05
C TYR A 62 15.00 6.05 -18.65
N LEU A 63 14.61 5.28 -17.64
CA LEU A 63 13.25 5.28 -17.11
C LEU A 63 12.83 6.66 -16.59
N THR A 64 13.69 7.33 -15.81
CA THR A 64 13.46 8.70 -15.36
C THR A 64 13.31 9.66 -16.53
N SER A 65 14.08 9.49 -17.62
CA SER A 65 13.94 10.32 -18.81
C SER A 65 12.56 10.18 -19.47
N ILE A 66 11.99 8.97 -19.51
CA ILE A 66 10.64 8.70 -20.03
C ILE A 66 9.58 9.36 -19.13
N VAL A 67 9.66 9.13 -17.81
CA VAL A 67 8.72 9.70 -16.83
C VAL A 67 8.77 11.23 -16.81
N SER A 68 9.95 11.83 -17.02
CA SER A 68 10.13 13.29 -17.06
C SER A 68 9.74 13.94 -18.39
N SER A 69 9.52 13.15 -19.45
CA SER A 69 9.18 13.65 -20.77
C SER A 69 7.68 13.92 -20.89
N ALA A 70 7.31 15.03 -21.50
CA ALA A 70 5.92 15.33 -21.84
C ALA A 70 5.35 14.39 -22.93
N LEU A 71 6.20 13.59 -23.60
CA LEU A 71 5.82 12.67 -24.67
C LEU A 71 4.90 13.31 -25.74
N SER A 72 5.13 14.59 -26.04
CA SER A 72 4.23 15.44 -26.83
C SER A 72 4.06 15.03 -28.29
N TRP A 73 4.88 14.10 -28.78
CA TRP A 73 4.77 13.53 -30.13
C TRP A 73 3.82 12.33 -30.19
N LEU A 74 3.38 11.80 -29.04
CA LEU A 74 2.35 10.75 -28.98
C LEU A 74 0.96 11.37 -29.10
N GLU A 75 0.04 10.70 -29.80
CA GLU A 75 -1.21 11.29 -30.30
C GLU A 75 -2.25 11.58 -29.21
N THR A 76 -2.41 10.69 -28.22
CA THR A 76 -3.47 10.78 -27.21
C THR A 76 -2.90 10.76 -25.79
N ASP A 77 -3.65 11.33 -24.84
CA ASP A 77 -3.29 11.30 -23.42
C ASP A 77 -3.30 9.86 -22.86
N ASP A 78 -4.26 9.02 -23.25
CA ASP A 78 -4.31 7.61 -22.83
C ASP A 78 -3.03 6.83 -23.18
N ILE A 79 -2.46 7.08 -24.37
CA ILE A 79 -1.21 6.43 -24.81
C ILE A 79 -0.02 6.96 -24.00
N ARG A 80 -0.01 8.26 -23.68
CA ARG A 80 1.04 8.86 -22.83
C ARG A 80 0.96 8.30 -21.41
N GLU A 81 -0.25 8.17 -20.86
CA GLU A 81 -0.49 7.55 -19.55
C GLU A 81 -0.02 6.11 -19.50
N ALA A 82 -0.35 5.28 -20.50
CA ALA A 82 0.12 3.89 -20.56
C ALA A 82 1.66 3.79 -20.57
N VAL A 83 2.33 4.66 -21.31
CA VAL A 83 3.81 4.72 -21.35
C VAL A 83 4.39 5.20 -20.01
N TRP A 84 3.80 6.25 -19.41
CA TRP A 84 4.23 6.77 -18.12
C TRP A 84 4.01 5.75 -17.00
N ASP A 85 2.89 5.03 -17.00
CA ASP A 85 2.58 4.00 -16.01
C ASP A 85 3.51 2.81 -16.14
N ALA A 86 3.74 2.30 -17.37
CA ALA A 86 4.70 1.24 -17.60
C ALA A 86 6.12 1.66 -17.17
N ALA A 87 6.57 2.86 -17.53
CA ALA A 87 7.90 3.37 -17.14
C ALA A 87 8.02 3.58 -15.63
N SER A 88 6.97 4.10 -15.01
CA SER A 88 6.89 4.30 -13.56
C SER A 88 6.87 2.96 -12.81
N ALA A 89 6.17 1.95 -13.34
CA ALA A 89 6.18 0.59 -12.80
C ALA A 89 7.58 -0.02 -12.87
N ARG A 90 8.25 0.04 -14.02
CA ARG A 90 9.64 -0.43 -14.19
C ARG A 90 10.63 0.31 -13.30
N LEU A 91 10.40 1.59 -13.06
CA LEU A 91 11.22 2.42 -12.17
C LEU A 91 10.95 2.06 -10.70
N SER A 92 9.69 1.85 -10.33
CA SER A 92 9.24 1.41 -9.00
C SER A 92 9.78 0.02 -8.64
N GLU A 93 9.68 -0.95 -9.55
CA GLU A 93 10.27 -2.29 -9.44
C GLU A 93 11.76 -2.25 -9.05
N ARG A 94 12.47 -1.19 -9.44
CA ARG A 94 13.91 -0.99 -9.22
C ARG A 94 14.26 0.04 -8.14
N SER A 95 13.25 0.68 -7.55
CA SER A 95 13.41 1.73 -6.54
C SER A 95 13.34 1.20 -5.10
N GLY A 96 13.23 -0.13 -4.95
CA GLY A 96 13.21 -0.83 -3.66
C GLY A 96 11.84 -0.83 -2.96
N ARG A 97 11.79 -1.39 -1.74
CA ARG A 97 10.57 -1.71 -0.96
C ARG A 97 9.56 -0.58 -0.76
N THR A 98 9.96 0.68 -0.83
CA THR A 98 9.13 1.86 -0.50
C THR A 98 8.34 2.41 -1.69
N ALA A 99 8.64 1.99 -2.92
CA ALA A 99 7.99 2.52 -4.12
C ALA A 99 6.92 1.58 -4.71
N MET A 100 6.83 0.33 -4.21
CA MET A 100 5.88 -0.68 -4.72
C MET A 100 4.50 -0.57 -4.07
N GLY A 101 3.46 -0.71 -4.90
CA GLY A 101 2.06 -0.80 -4.47
C GLY A 101 1.76 -2.06 -3.65
N ALA A 102 0.50 -2.25 -3.29
CA ALA A 102 0.07 -3.47 -2.61
C ALA A 102 0.31 -4.70 -3.50
N MET A 103 0.76 -5.81 -2.91
CA MET A 103 1.07 -7.05 -3.63
C MET A 103 0.63 -8.27 -2.80
N SER A 104 0.46 -9.42 -3.45
CA SER A 104 0.30 -10.71 -2.76
C SER A 104 1.45 -11.62 -3.14
N ARG A 105 2.02 -12.33 -2.17
CA ARG A 105 3.19 -13.21 -2.33
C ARG A 105 2.86 -14.63 -1.90
N ILE A 106 3.49 -15.59 -2.57
CA ILE A 106 3.39 -17.02 -2.23
C ILE A 106 4.72 -17.45 -1.60
N PHE A 107 4.65 -18.09 -0.44
CA PHE A 107 5.80 -18.59 0.32
C PHE A 107 5.73 -20.11 0.41
N THR A 108 6.79 -20.79 0.02
CA THR A 108 6.89 -22.26 0.11
C THR A 108 7.53 -22.66 1.44
N ILE A 109 6.84 -23.50 2.20
CA ILE A 109 7.28 -23.97 3.52
C ILE A 109 7.61 -25.47 3.44
N PRO A 110 8.85 -25.86 3.78
CA PRO A 110 9.28 -27.25 3.74
C PRO A 110 8.67 -28.09 4.86
N VAL A 111 8.46 -29.38 4.58
CA VAL A 111 8.00 -30.38 5.57
C VAL A 111 8.90 -31.62 5.51
N SER A 112 9.39 -32.13 6.65
CA SER A 112 10.34 -33.26 6.67
C SER A 112 9.79 -34.56 6.08
N SER A 113 8.47 -34.74 6.11
CA SER A 113 7.79 -36.04 5.93
C SER A 113 6.70 -36.03 4.86
N SER A 114 6.47 -34.90 4.20
CA SER A 114 5.45 -34.73 3.15
C SER A 114 5.92 -33.74 2.10
N GLU A 115 5.08 -33.51 1.08
CA GLU A 115 5.27 -32.38 0.16
C GLU A 115 5.21 -31.05 0.93
N ASP A 116 6.01 -30.10 0.45
CA ASP A 116 5.99 -28.71 0.87
C ASP A 116 4.60 -28.10 0.66
N PHE A 117 4.23 -27.11 1.48
CA PHE A 117 3.00 -26.37 1.30
C PHE A 117 3.27 -24.90 1.03
N THR A 118 2.29 -24.20 0.48
CA THR A 118 2.40 -22.78 0.14
C THR A 118 1.45 -21.93 0.97
N LEU A 119 1.92 -20.75 1.39
CA LEU A 119 1.12 -19.71 2.02
C LEU A 119 1.03 -18.48 1.13
N THR A 120 -0.17 -17.94 0.94
CA THR A 120 -0.38 -16.67 0.23
C THR A 120 -0.58 -15.54 1.22
N LEU A 121 0.26 -14.50 1.16
CA LEU A 121 0.17 -13.34 2.04
C LEU A 121 0.01 -12.05 1.24
N HIS A 122 -0.95 -11.22 1.65
CA HIS A 122 -1.14 -9.86 1.17
C HIS A 122 -0.27 -8.87 1.95
N GLU A 123 0.38 -7.99 1.19
CA GLU A 123 1.25 -6.93 1.67
C GLU A 123 0.84 -5.58 1.07
N PRO A 124 0.18 -4.72 1.86
CA PRO A 124 -0.13 -3.36 1.48
C PRO A 124 1.09 -2.54 1.03
N ALA A 125 0.85 -1.43 0.31
CA ALA A 125 1.91 -0.48 -0.05
C ALA A 125 2.61 0.06 1.21
N LEU A 126 3.93 0.25 1.12
CA LEU A 126 4.73 0.73 2.25
C LEU A 126 4.58 2.25 2.40
N THR A 127 3.71 2.68 3.31
CA THR A 127 3.63 4.08 3.79
C THR A 127 4.46 4.23 5.07
N SER A 128 4.66 5.47 5.54
CA SER A 128 5.50 5.77 6.73
C SER A 128 5.13 4.99 7.99
N ASP A 129 3.89 4.48 8.06
CA ASP A 129 3.31 3.90 9.27
C ASP A 129 3.10 2.37 9.17
N ASN A 130 3.55 1.72 8.08
CA ASN A 130 3.17 0.34 7.71
C ASN A 130 4.33 -0.69 7.76
N LEU A 131 5.37 -0.49 8.59
CA LEU A 131 6.52 -1.41 8.63
C LEU A 131 6.14 -2.87 8.98
N GLY A 132 5.13 -3.07 9.84
CA GLY A 132 4.61 -4.38 10.22
C GLY A 132 3.81 -5.10 9.12
N MET A 133 3.52 -4.44 8.01
CA MET A 133 2.73 -4.99 6.90
C MET A 133 3.56 -5.73 5.84
N LYS A 134 4.87 -5.84 6.05
CA LYS A 134 5.82 -6.48 5.14
C LYS A 134 6.37 -7.78 5.72
N THR A 135 6.59 -8.76 4.87
CA THR A 135 7.30 -9.99 5.24
C THR A 135 8.82 -9.77 5.16
N TRP A 136 9.51 -10.08 6.24
CA TRP A 136 10.95 -9.93 6.41
C TRP A 136 11.70 -11.27 6.26
N VAL A 137 12.97 -11.21 5.88
CA VAL A 137 13.77 -12.44 5.62
C VAL A 137 13.79 -13.38 6.84
N SER A 138 13.94 -12.82 8.04
CA SER A 138 13.93 -13.58 9.30
C SER A 138 12.62 -14.33 9.56
N SER A 139 11.47 -13.79 9.15
CA SER A 139 10.19 -14.50 9.32
C SER A 139 10.09 -15.69 8.36
N TYR A 140 10.61 -15.55 7.13
CA TYR A 140 10.66 -16.67 6.19
C TYR A 140 11.65 -17.76 6.62
N LEU A 141 12.84 -17.37 7.03
CA LEU A 141 13.86 -18.29 7.53
C LEU A 141 13.37 -19.06 8.76
N LEU A 142 12.75 -18.38 9.74
CA LEU A 142 12.15 -19.03 10.90
C LEU A 142 11.07 -20.02 10.49
N SER A 143 10.18 -19.61 9.58
CA SER A 143 9.10 -20.46 9.04
C SER A 143 9.64 -21.74 8.40
N ARG A 144 10.73 -21.62 7.63
CA ARG A 144 11.42 -22.78 7.04
C ARG A 144 12.07 -23.67 8.08
N ARG A 145 12.52 -23.15 9.22
CA ARG A 145 13.14 -23.96 10.28
C ARG A 145 12.14 -24.73 11.13
N LEU A 146 10.90 -24.25 11.25
CA LEU A 146 9.90 -24.80 12.18
C LEU A 146 9.73 -26.33 12.08
N HIS A 147 9.77 -26.91 10.88
CA HIS A 147 9.66 -28.37 10.70
C HIS A 147 10.77 -29.16 11.43
N LEU A 148 11.99 -28.62 11.53
CA LEU A 148 13.12 -29.25 12.22
C LEU A 148 13.02 -29.10 13.74
N LEU A 149 12.58 -27.92 14.22
CA LEU A 149 12.61 -27.60 15.65
C LEU A 149 11.74 -28.53 16.49
N PHE A 150 10.64 -29.01 15.92
CA PHE A 150 9.68 -29.86 16.62
C PHE A 150 10.02 -31.35 16.57
N GLU A 151 10.99 -31.75 15.75
CA GLU A 151 11.51 -33.11 15.72
C GLU A 151 12.67 -33.30 16.71
N THR A 152 13.42 -32.23 17.01
CA THR A 152 14.71 -32.31 17.71
C THR A 152 14.77 -31.58 19.06
N THR A 153 13.68 -31.03 19.59
CA THR A 153 13.75 -30.20 20.81
C THR A 153 14.41 -30.98 21.98
N PRO A 154 15.57 -30.54 22.50
CA PRO A 154 16.28 -31.27 23.55
C PRO A 154 15.47 -31.31 24.86
N GLU A 155 15.43 -32.48 25.51
CA GLU A 155 14.99 -32.61 26.90
C GLU A 155 16.02 -31.90 27.80
N LEU A 156 15.73 -30.67 28.23
CA LEU A 156 16.55 -29.92 29.20
C LEU A 156 16.50 -30.49 30.63
N VAL A 157 15.81 -31.61 30.84
CA VAL A 157 15.62 -32.21 32.16
C VAL A 157 16.19 -33.63 32.13
N PRO A 158 17.09 -34.01 33.06
CA PRO A 158 17.55 -35.38 33.18
C PRO A 158 16.35 -36.32 33.35
N ALA A 159 16.32 -37.42 32.59
CA ALA A 159 15.25 -38.43 32.52
C ALA A 159 14.92 -39.15 33.85
N THR A 160 15.42 -38.67 34.98
CA THR A 160 15.32 -39.30 36.31
C THR A 160 14.35 -38.61 37.27
N SER A 161 13.60 -37.58 36.85
CA SER A 161 12.53 -36.99 37.68
C SER A 161 11.21 -37.77 37.53
N PRO A 162 10.72 -38.46 38.58
CA PRO A 162 9.52 -39.27 38.51
C PRO A 162 8.26 -38.41 38.64
N SER A 163 8.01 -37.52 37.67
CA SER A 163 6.70 -36.91 37.42
C SER A 163 6.66 -36.04 36.14
N VAL A 164 7.49 -36.32 35.13
CA VAL A 164 7.31 -35.64 33.83
C VAL A 164 6.07 -36.22 33.18
N SER A 165 4.97 -35.50 33.30
CA SER A 165 3.81 -35.62 32.43
C SER A 165 4.31 -35.49 30.99
N ARG A 166 4.67 -36.60 30.34
CA ARG A 166 4.52 -36.72 28.89
C ARG A 166 3.13 -36.17 28.61
N ASN A 167 3.03 -35.15 27.75
CA ASN A 167 1.77 -34.54 27.32
C ASN A 167 0.65 -35.56 27.45
N LYS A 168 -0.30 -35.32 28.37
CA LYS A 168 -1.49 -36.17 28.52
C LYS A 168 -1.99 -36.41 27.11
N ALA A 169 -1.96 -37.67 26.66
CA ALA A 169 -2.31 -38.02 25.29
C ALA A 169 -3.67 -37.36 24.96
N GLY A 170 -3.66 -36.34 24.10
CA GLY A 170 -4.85 -35.57 23.72
C GLY A 170 -4.91 -34.08 24.11
N GLN A 171 -3.89 -33.47 24.73
CA GLN A 171 -3.90 -32.01 24.96
C GLN A 171 -3.27 -31.23 23.78
N THR A 172 -4.03 -30.29 23.21
CA THR A 172 -3.59 -29.37 22.15
C THR A 172 -2.61 -28.33 22.69
N LEU A 173 -1.43 -28.19 22.06
CA LEU A 173 -0.44 -27.18 22.43
C LEU A 173 -0.95 -25.77 22.15
N ARG A 174 -0.63 -24.80 23.00
CA ARG A 174 -1.03 -23.40 22.81
C ARG A 174 0.18 -22.55 22.45
N ALA A 175 0.13 -21.90 21.29
CA ALA A 175 1.18 -21.02 20.81
C ALA A 175 0.70 -19.56 20.72
N LEU A 176 1.63 -18.63 20.90
CA LEU A 176 1.45 -17.20 20.72
C LEU A 176 2.55 -16.68 19.79
N GLU A 177 2.18 -15.94 18.75
CA GLU A 177 3.14 -15.16 17.96
C GLU A 177 3.06 -13.69 18.38
N LEU A 178 4.20 -13.13 18.77
CA LEU A 178 4.35 -11.72 19.12
C LEU A 178 4.91 -10.96 17.92
N GLY A 179 4.19 -9.94 17.45
CA GLY A 179 4.63 -9.11 16.32
C GLY A 179 4.54 -9.90 15.02
N ALA A 180 3.39 -10.51 14.79
CA ALA A 180 3.17 -11.45 13.70
C ALA A 180 3.29 -10.80 12.31
N GLY A 181 3.10 -9.49 12.20
CA GLY A 181 3.14 -8.75 10.95
C GLY A 181 2.16 -9.31 9.93
N THR A 182 2.71 -9.93 8.87
CA THR A 182 1.91 -10.61 7.82
C THR A 182 1.35 -11.97 8.25
N GLY A 183 1.86 -12.56 9.34
CA GLY A 183 1.44 -13.84 9.90
C GLY A 183 2.20 -15.06 9.39
N LEU A 184 3.29 -14.87 8.63
CA LEU A 184 4.00 -15.96 7.95
C LEU A 184 4.44 -17.08 8.93
N VAL A 185 5.07 -16.73 10.05
CA VAL A 185 5.62 -17.72 10.99
C VAL A 185 4.51 -18.50 11.66
N GLY A 186 3.51 -17.82 12.21
CA GLY A 186 2.44 -18.49 12.93
C GLY A 186 1.51 -19.29 12.02
N LEU A 187 1.26 -18.85 10.78
CA LEU A 187 0.54 -19.65 9.79
C LEU A 187 1.34 -20.90 9.39
N SER A 188 2.65 -20.77 9.23
CA SER A 188 3.55 -21.92 8.97
C SER A 188 3.52 -22.91 10.13
N PHE A 189 3.60 -22.41 11.38
CA PHE A 189 3.45 -23.21 12.58
C PHE A 189 2.10 -23.94 12.62
N ALA A 190 1.01 -23.22 12.34
CA ALA A 190 -0.33 -23.78 12.36
C ALA A 190 -0.49 -24.93 11.35
N ALA A 191 -0.05 -24.73 10.11
CA ALA A 191 -0.12 -25.75 9.07
C ALA A 191 0.77 -26.97 9.39
N LEU A 192 1.98 -26.76 9.94
CA LEU A 192 2.88 -27.85 10.33
C LEU A 192 2.36 -28.68 11.51
N ARG A 193 1.67 -28.05 12.46
CA ARG A 193 1.17 -28.73 13.67
C ARG A 193 -0.24 -29.28 13.52
N GLY A 194 -1.04 -28.70 12.63
CA GLY A 194 -2.44 -29.05 12.44
C GLY A 194 -3.23 -29.05 13.76
N SER A 195 -4.06 -30.06 13.96
CA SER A 195 -4.87 -30.22 15.18
C SER A 195 -4.07 -30.42 16.47
N ALA A 196 -2.75 -30.65 16.39
CA ALA A 196 -1.90 -30.83 17.57
C ALA A 196 -1.57 -29.50 18.28
N ALA A 197 -1.84 -28.34 17.64
CA ALA A 197 -1.63 -27.03 18.26
C ALA A 197 -2.69 -26.01 17.85
N SER A 198 -2.91 -25.04 18.73
CA SER A 198 -3.62 -23.79 18.43
C SER A 198 -2.65 -22.63 18.53
N ILE A 199 -2.77 -21.62 17.67
CA ILE A 199 -1.94 -20.42 17.71
C ILE A 199 -2.76 -19.13 17.72
N HIS A 200 -2.32 -18.18 18.54
CA HIS A 200 -2.82 -16.82 18.57
C HIS A 200 -1.79 -15.87 17.94
N LEU A 201 -2.13 -15.23 16.83
CA LEU A 201 -1.27 -14.31 16.10
C LEU A 201 -1.55 -12.89 16.57
N THR A 202 -0.55 -12.20 17.10
CA THR A 202 -0.76 -10.88 17.71
C THR A 202 0.12 -9.79 17.16
N ASP A 203 -0.46 -8.60 17.04
CA ASP A 203 0.23 -7.39 16.62
C ASP A 203 -0.54 -6.14 17.10
N LEU A 204 -0.11 -4.95 16.69
CA LEU A 204 -0.76 -3.67 16.99
C LEU A 204 -2.08 -3.51 16.21
N PRO A 205 -3.02 -2.65 16.67
CA PRO A 205 -4.32 -2.46 16.04
C PRO A 205 -4.27 -2.18 14.52
N ALA A 206 -3.27 -1.43 14.08
CA ALA A 206 -3.07 -1.10 12.67
C ALA A 206 -2.78 -2.33 11.81
N ILE A 207 -2.16 -3.38 12.36
CA ILE A 207 -1.68 -4.56 11.64
C ILE A 207 -2.71 -5.70 11.64
N VAL A 208 -3.47 -5.85 12.72
CA VAL A 208 -4.38 -7.00 12.95
C VAL A 208 -5.42 -7.19 11.85
N THR A 209 -5.87 -6.12 11.19
CA THR A 209 -6.82 -6.24 10.06
C THR A 209 -6.20 -6.98 8.88
N ASN A 210 -4.97 -6.62 8.47
CA ASN A 210 -4.29 -7.31 7.38
C ASN A 210 -3.87 -8.74 7.79
N LEU A 211 -3.45 -8.92 9.04
CA LEU A 211 -3.14 -10.24 9.60
C LEU A 211 -4.36 -11.18 9.50
N SER A 212 -5.55 -10.70 9.86
CA SER A 212 -6.79 -11.48 9.78
C SER A 212 -7.21 -11.77 8.33
N HIS A 213 -6.96 -10.83 7.42
CA HIS A 213 -7.12 -11.06 5.99
C HIS A 213 -6.18 -12.16 5.48
N ASN A 214 -4.90 -12.15 5.88
CA ASN A 214 -3.94 -13.20 5.51
C ASN A 214 -4.30 -14.58 6.07
N VAL A 215 -4.85 -14.67 7.28
CA VAL A 215 -5.42 -15.93 7.79
C VAL A 215 -6.54 -16.43 6.87
N SER A 216 -7.43 -15.53 6.45
CA SER A 216 -8.58 -15.88 5.60
C SER A 216 -8.15 -16.35 4.20
N LEU A 217 -7.10 -15.76 3.62
CA LEU A 217 -6.51 -16.17 2.34
C LEU A 217 -5.99 -17.63 2.36
N ASN A 218 -5.65 -18.16 3.53
CA ASN A 218 -5.10 -19.51 3.69
C ASN A 218 -6.11 -20.49 4.33
N SER A 219 -7.40 -20.15 4.35
CA SER A 219 -8.46 -20.94 5.00
C SER A 219 -8.56 -22.39 4.51
N GLU A 220 -8.34 -22.64 3.21
CA GLU A 220 -8.35 -24.00 2.64
C GLU A 220 -7.23 -24.87 3.22
N LEU A 221 -6.00 -24.35 3.25
CA LEU A 221 -4.84 -25.03 3.84
C LEU A 221 -5.08 -25.30 5.33
N LEU A 222 -5.52 -24.29 6.08
CA LEU A 222 -5.76 -24.41 7.52
C LEU A 222 -6.85 -25.45 7.82
N SER A 223 -7.90 -25.51 7.00
CA SER A 223 -8.96 -26.52 7.10
C SER A 223 -8.44 -27.92 6.80
N LYS A 224 -7.58 -28.07 5.77
CA LYS A 224 -6.97 -29.37 5.42
C LYS A 224 -6.10 -29.94 6.53
N THR A 225 -5.44 -29.07 7.31
CA THR A 225 -4.58 -29.47 8.42
C THR A 225 -5.29 -29.51 9.78
N ASP A 226 -6.59 -29.19 9.84
CA ASP A 226 -7.33 -29.00 11.11
C ASP A 226 -6.64 -28.01 12.06
N ALA A 227 -6.02 -26.97 11.50
CA ALA A 227 -5.24 -26.00 12.25
C ALA A 227 -6.15 -24.97 12.94
N ILE A 228 -5.83 -24.65 14.21
CA ILE A 228 -6.60 -23.69 15.00
C ILE A 228 -5.83 -22.37 15.08
N VAL A 229 -6.29 -21.35 14.36
CA VAL A 229 -5.65 -20.03 14.28
C VAL A 229 -6.63 -18.94 14.74
N SER A 230 -6.13 -18.00 15.54
CA SER A 230 -6.86 -16.79 15.92
C SER A 230 -5.95 -15.58 15.82
N THR A 231 -6.52 -14.39 15.62
CA THR A 231 -5.79 -13.13 15.56
C THR A 231 -6.24 -12.20 16.69
N GLY A 232 -5.37 -11.31 17.14
CA GLY A 232 -5.70 -10.38 18.22
C GLY A 232 -4.72 -9.23 18.38
N VAL A 233 -5.17 -8.20 19.11
CA VAL A 233 -4.30 -7.08 19.48
C VAL A 233 -3.50 -7.43 20.73
N LEU A 234 -2.18 -7.25 20.68
CA LEU A 234 -1.32 -7.34 21.86
C LEU A 234 -0.22 -6.28 21.77
N ASP A 235 -0.35 -5.24 22.59
CA ASP A 235 0.63 -4.17 22.73
C ASP A 235 1.60 -4.50 23.88
N TRP A 236 2.88 -4.73 23.54
CA TRP A 236 3.90 -5.13 24.52
C TRP A 236 4.22 -4.04 25.55
N SER A 237 3.88 -2.79 25.26
CA SER A 237 4.08 -1.66 26.17
C SER A 237 3.08 -1.65 27.33
N VAL A 238 2.00 -2.43 27.23
CA VAL A 238 0.90 -2.50 28.19
C VAL A 238 0.89 -3.87 28.87
N ALA A 239 1.00 -3.89 30.20
CA ALA A 239 0.88 -5.12 30.96
C ALA A 239 -0.60 -5.60 30.99
N PRO A 240 -0.86 -6.92 30.92
CA PRO A 240 -2.22 -7.43 31.01
C PRO A 240 -2.79 -7.22 32.42
N GLU A 241 -4.01 -6.69 32.51
CA GLU A 241 -4.76 -6.52 33.75
C GLU A 241 -6.16 -7.15 33.63
N PRO A 242 -6.48 -8.20 34.41
CA PRO A 242 -5.59 -8.92 35.33
C PRO A 242 -4.49 -9.70 34.59
N LEU A 243 -3.43 -10.08 35.32
CA LEU A 243 -2.41 -11.00 34.79
C LEU A 243 -3.05 -12.34 34.37
N PRO A 244 -2.56 -12.98 33.29
CA PRO A 244 -3.15 -14.22 32.79
C PRO A 244 -2.97 -15.37 33.79
N ARG A 245 -4.04 -16.14 33.94
CA ARG A 245 -4.08 -17.37 34.75
C ARG A 245 -3.19 -18.44 34.14
N ALA A 246 -2.88 -19.47 34.92
CA ALA A 246 -2.00 -20.56 34.47
C ALA A 246 -2.55 -21.27 33.21
N ASP A 247 -3.87 -21.41 33.11
CA ASP A 247 -4.60 -22.01 31.99
C ASP A 247 -4.81 -21.05 30.80
N GLU A 248 -4.44 -19.78 30.91
CA GLU A 248 -4.52 -18.78 29.82
C GLU A 248 -3.17 -18.59 29.11
N ARG A 249 -2.08 -19.09 29.69
CA ARG A 249 -0.70 -19.01 29.18
C ARG A 249 -0.42 -19.98 28.03
N TYR A 250 0.65 -19.70 27.30
CA TYR A 250 1.07 -20.40 26.10
C TYR A 250 2.30 -21.28 26.35
N ASP A 251 2.33 -22.45 25.73
CA ASP A 251 3.45 -23.38 25.77
C ASP A 251 4.58 -22.95 24.83
N ILE A 252 4.23 -22.27 23.73
CA ILE A 252 5.20 -21.77 22.75
C ILE A 252 4.96 -20.29 22.50
N ILE A 253 6.03 -19.50 22.54
CA ILE A 253 6.02 -18.11 22.05
C ILE A 253 6.95 -18.00 20.85
N LEU A 254 6.47 -17.45 19.75
CA LEU A 254 7.22 -17.19 18.51
C LEU A 254 7.40 -15.68 18.32
N ALA A 255 8.57 -15.23 17.83
CA ALA A 255 8.75 -13.86 17.38
C ALA A 255 9.84 -13.75 16.30
N ALA A 256 9.56 -13.07 15.20
CA ALA A 256 10.53 -12.81 14.14
C ALA A 256 10.79 -11.30 13.97
N ASP A 257 12.06 -10.92 13.92
CA ASP A 257 12.54 -9.52 13.87
C ASP A 257 11.93 -8.54 14.90
N PRO A 258 11.80 -8.91 16.19
CA PRO A 258 11.05 -8.07 17.12
C PRO A 258 11.82 -6.82 17.62
N LEU A 259 13.10 -6.65 17.27
CA LEU A 259 14.00 -5.68 17.93
C LEU A 259 14.50 -4.58 16.97
N TYR A 260 13.79 -3.44 16.95
CA TYR A 260 14.17 -2.26 16.17
C TYR A 260 14.03 -0.92 16.92
N SER A 261 13.61 -0.96 18.20
CA SER A 261 13.59 0.19 19.11
C SER A 261 14.33 -0.13 20.41
N PRO A 262 14.93 0.85 21.12
CA PRO A 262 15.58 0.63 22.41
C PRO A 262 14.66 0.04 23.51
N GLU A 263 13.35 0.25 23.43
CA GLU A 263 12.38 -0.22 24.43
C GLU A 263 11.98 -1.69 24.23
N HIS A 264 12.18 -2.23 23.03
CA HIS A 264 11.68 -3.55 22.63
C HIS A 264 12.23 -4.70 23.46
N PRO A 265 13.53 -4.77 23.81
CA PRO A 265 14.04 -5.83 24.67
C PRO A 265 13.25 -5.93 25.98
N ARG A 266 12.98 -4.80 26.63
CA ARG A 266 12.24 -4.75 27.89
C ARG A 266 10.79 -5.20 27.71
N TRP A 267 10.08 -4.61 26.76
CA TRP A 267 8.66 -4.91 26.53
C TRP A 267 8.43 -6.37 26.08
N LEU A 268 9.29 -6.88 25.20
CA LEU A 268 9.21 -8.25 24.71
C LEU A 268 9.42 -9.25 25.85
N VAL A 269 10.48 -9.09 26.65
CA VAL A 269 10.77 -10.03 27.75
C VAL A 269 9.72 -9.96 28.86
N GLN A 270 9.19 -8.76 29.16
CA GLN A 270 8.06 -8.62 30.08
C GLN A 270 6.82 -9.37 29.57
N THR A 271 6.50 -9.21 28.28
CA THR A 271 5.39 -9.92 27.63
C THR A 271 5.59 -11.44 27.68
N VAL A 272 6.79 -11.93 27.40
CA VAL A 272 7.16 -13.35 27.58
C VAL A 272 6.90 -13.81 29.01
N GLY A 273 7.33 -13.05 30.02
CA GLY A 273 7.11 -13.41 31.43
C GLY A 273 5.63 -13.47 31.84
N HIS A 274 4.78 -12.63 31.24
CA HIS A 274 3.35 -12.67 31.47
C HIS A 274 2.68 -13.87 30.80
N TRP A 275 3.06 -14.20 29.57
CA TRP A 275 2.27 -15.11 28.73
C TRP A 275 2.85 -16.53 28.59
N LEU A 276 4.13 -16.75 28.87
CA LEU A 276 4.73 -18.08 28.80
C LEU A 276 4.25 -18.95 29.97
N SER A 277 3.90 -20.19 29.70
CA SER A 277 3.57 -21.17 30.74
C SER A 277 4.83 -21.56 31.51
N HIS A 278 4.69 -21.92 32.78
CA HIS A 278 5.82 -22.37 33.62
C HIS A 278 6.12 -23.87 33.46
N ASN A 279 5.64 -24.49 32.38
CA ASN A 279 5.91 -25.89 32.10
C ASN A 279 7.36 -26.06 31.63
N LEU A 280 7.95 -27.22 31.92
CA LEU A 280 9.36 -27.51 31.60
C LEU A 280 9.64 -27.61 30.09
N ASP A 281 8.60 -27.91 29.32
CA ASP A 281 8.58 -27.98 27.87
C ASP A 281 8.17 -26.65 27.22
N ALA A 282 7.87 -25.60 28.00
CA ALA A 282 7.56 -24.29 27.45
C ALA A 282 8.79 -23.70 26.72
N ARG A 283 8.58 -23.11 25.54
CA ARG A 283 9.66 -22.58 24.69
C ARG A 283 9.35 -21.18 24.17
N VAL A 284 10.39 -20.35 24.10
CA VAL A 284 10.37 -19.10 23.30
C VAL A 284 11.31 -19.28 22.13
N ILE A 285 10.82 -19.12 20.91
CA ILE A 285 11.59 -19.29 19.69
C ILE A 285 11.63 -17.94 18.98
N VAL A 286 12.83 -17.42 18.79
CA VAL A 286 13.02 -16.11 18.15
C VAL A 286 14.01 -16.19 17.01
N GLU A 287 13.80 -15.36 16.01
CA GLU A 287 14.78 -15.14 14.95
C GLU A 287 14.88 -13.66 14.61
N MET A 288 16.11 -13.15 14.51
CA MET A 288 16.36 -11.72 14.28
C MET A 288 17.61 -11.48 13.43
N PRO A 289 17.60 -10.43 12.57
CA PRO A 289 18.74 -10.10 11.74
C PRO A 289 19.91 -9.56 12.57
N LEU A 290 21.13 -9.95 12.19
CA LEU A 290 22.39 -9.50 12.78
C LEU A 290 22.82 -8.17 12.15
N ARG A 291 22.05 -7.11 12.45
CA ARG A 291 22.41 -5.74 12.08
C ARG A 291 23.23 -5.09 13.19
N ASP A 292 24.34 -4.43 12.85
CA ASP A 292 25.22 -3.78 13.82
C ASP A 292 24.49 -2.73 14.66
N ALA A 293 23.59 -1.96 14.04
CA ALA A 293 22.80 -0.92 14.69
C ALA A 293 21.95 -1.42 15.87
N TYR A 294 21.53 -2.70 15.84
CA TYR A 294 20.68 -3.30 16.88
C TYR A 294 21.42 -4.29 17.78
N SER A 295 22.76 -4.32 17.71
CA SER A 295 23.57 -5.18 18.58
C SER A 295 23.35 -4.93 20.07
N PRO A 296 23.21 -3.67 20.56
CA PRO A 296 22.92 -3.42 21.97
C PRO A 296 21.59 -4.04 22.44
N GLN A 297 20.54 -3.92 21.62
CA GLN A 297 19.21 -4.44 21.91
C GLN A 297 19.20 -5.97 21.98
N ARG A 298 19.94 -6.66 21.10
CA ARG A 298 20.08 -8.12 21.16
C ARG A 298 20.80 -8.58 22.43
N LEU A 299 21.83 -7.86 22.85
CA LEU A 299 22.57 -8.16 24.08
C LEU A 299 21.68 -7.96 25.31
N GLU A 300 20.94 -6.86 25.35
CA GLU A 300 19.98 -6.57 26.43
C GLU A 300 18.86 -7.63 26.48
N PHE A 301 18.31 -8.02 25.33
CA PHE A 301 17.32 -9.10 25.26
C PHE A 301 17.84 -10.40 25.90
N ARG A 302 19.06 -10.83 25.58
CA ARG A 302 19.66 -12.02 26.21
C ARG A 302 19.78 -11.89 27.73
N GLN A 303 20.30 -10.76 28.21
CA GLN A 303 20.47 -10.50 29.64
C GLN A 303 19.13 -10.50 30.40
N LEU A 304 18.09 -9.92 29.78
CA LEU A 304 16.75 -9.87 30.37
C LEU A 304 16.09 -11.25 30.38
N MET A 305 16.26 -12.06 29.33
CA MET A 305 15.77 -13.45 29.30
C MET A 305 16.46 -14.30 30.40
N ASP A 306 17.78 -14.15 30.57
CA ASP A 306 18.53 -14.80 31.66
C ASP A 306 18.01 -14.35 33.04
N THR A 307 17.77 -13.05 33.21
CA THR A 307 17.24 -12.47 34.45
C THR A 307 15.82 -12.96 34.76
N LEU A 308 15.00 -13.19 33.72
CA LEU A 308 13.67 -13.77 33.84
C LEU A 308 13.73 -15.25 34.28
N GLY A 309 14.86 -15.94 34.10
CA GLY A 309 15.06 -17.35 34.44
C GLY A 309 14.96 -18.30 33.24
N LEU A 310 15.02 -17.77 32.02
CA LEU A 310 15.11 -18.54 30.80
C LEU A 310 16.58 -18.70 30.39
N ALA A 311 16.94 -19.85 29.83
CA ALA A 311 18.26 -20.09 29.26
C ALA A 311 18.14 -20.55 27.80
N VAL A 312 19.17 -20.29 27.01
CA VAL A 312 19.27 -20.78 25.63
C VAL A 312 19.36 -22.31 25.64
N VAL A 313 18.43 -22.93 24.94
CA VAL A 313 18.33 -24.38 24.70
C VAL A 313 19.15 -24.77 23.48
N ASP A 314 18.99 -23.98 22.42
CA ASP A 314 19.69 -24.13 21.15
C ASP A 314 19.71 -22.78 20.44
N GLU A 315 20.74 -22.54 19.65
CA GLU A 315 20.88 -21.33 18.86
C GLU A 315 21.83 -21.53 17.68
N GLY A 316 21.67 -20.68 16.68
CA GLY A 316 22.56 -20.69 15.53
C GLY A 316 22.40 -19.44 14.69
N GLU A 317 23.22 -19.38 13.64
CA GLU A 317 23.18 -18.32 12.65
C GLU A 317 22.86 -18.93 11.30
N GLU A 318 22.17 -18.18 10.47
CA GLU A 318 21.95 -18.53 9.08
C GLU A 318 21.95 -17.29 8.20
N VAL A 319 21.92 -17.52 6.90
CA VAL A 319 21.87 -16.47 5.90
C VAL A 319 20.63 -16.68 5.04
N GLY A 320 19.82 -15.64 4.96
CA GLY A 320 18.75 -15.52 3.98
C GLY A 320 19.10 -14.45 2.96
N TYR A 321 18.36 -14.46 1.86
CA TYR A 321 18.49 -13.46 0.81
C TYR A 321 17.19 -12.69 0.76
N ASP A 322 17.28 -11.37 0.82
CA ASP A 322 16.12 -10.52 0.57
C ASP A 322 15.84 -10.48 -0.94
N ASP A 323 14.57 -10.33 -1.31
CA ASP A 323 14.12 -10.27 -2.72
C ASP A 323 14.60 -9.00 -3.45
N TRP A 324 15.45 -8.18 -2.82
CA TRP A 324 15.87 -6.87 -3.32
C TRP A 324 17.33 -6.88 -3.71
N GLU A 325 17.58 -6.26 -4.87
CA GLU A 325 18.92 -6.14 -5.42
C GLU A 325 19.74 -5.10 -4.64
N SER A 326 21.01 -5.41 -4.35
CA SER A 326 22.04 -4.43 -4.04
C SER A 326 22.25 -3.50 -5.24
N ALA A 327 22.97 -2.40 -5.05
CA ALA A 327 23.19 -1.38 -6.08
C ALA A 327 23.84 -1.90 -7.39
N ASP A 328 24.35 -3.13 -7.38
CA ASP A 328 24.96 -3.87 -8.49
C ASP A 328 24.06 -4.97 -9.10
N GLY A 329 22.83 -5.16 -8.61
CA GLY A 329 21.90 -6.17 -9.13
C GLY A 329 21.94 -7.53 -8.41
N GLY A 330 22.72 -7.69 -7.32
CA GLY A 330 22.83 -8.94 -6.56
C GLY A 330 21.80 -9.06 -5.42
N SER A 331 21.38 -10.26 -5.02
CA SER A 331 20.44 -10.41 -3.88
C SER A 331 21.06 -9.93 -2.55
N LEU A 332 20.33 -9.11 -1.78
CA LEU A 332 20.80 -8.59 -0.50
C LEU A 332 20.89 -9.71 0.56
N GLU A 333 22.10 -10.05 0.96
CA GLU A 333 22.36 -11.03 2.01
C GLU A 333 21.93 -10.49 3.39
N VAL A 334 21.12 -11.25 4.12
CA VAL A 334 20.70 -10.95 5.49
C VAL A 334 21.09 -12.11 6.38
N LYS A 335 22.11 -11.88 7.21
CA LYS A 335 22.51 -12.83 8.25
C LYS A 335 21.57 -12.72 9.46
N CYS A 336 21.02 -13.83 9.91
CA CYS A 336 20.10 -13.93 11.04
C CYS A 336 20.69 -14.79 12.15
N TRP A 337 20.28 -14.49 13.38
CA TRP A 337 20.49 -15.33 14.56
C TRP A 337 19.14 -15.84 15.04
N TRP A 338 19.03 -17.15 15.19
CA TRP A 338 17.86 -17.82 15.77
C TRP A 338 18.22 -18.41 17.12
N SER A 339 17.27 -18.44 18.05
CA SER A 339 17.45 -19.07 19.35
C SER A 339 16.16 -19.63 19.93
N ILE A 340 16.31 -20.67 20.73
CA ILE A 340 15.26 -21.34 21.48
C ILE A 340 15.58 -21.17 22.96
N TRP A 341 14.61 -20.73 23.75
CA TRP A 341 14.74 -20.49 25.19
C TRP A 341 13.79 -21.36 25.98
N GLY A 342 14.20 -21.80 27.17
CA GLY A 342 13.38 -22.58 28.10
C GLY A 342 13.73 -22.29 29.55
N TRP A 343 12.85 -22.65 30.48
CA TRP A 343 13.06 -22.39 31.91
C TRP A 343 14.27 -23.15 32.46
N SER A 344 15.15 -22.42 33.15
CA SER A 344 16.30 -22.98 33.85
C SER A 344 16.05 -22.94 35.36
N PHE A 345 16.01 -24.09 36.03
CA PHE A 345 15.91 -24.12 37.48
C PHE A 345 17.26 -23.82 38.12
N PRO A 346 17.32 -23.01 39.19
CA PRO A 346 18.51 -22.92 40.00
C PRO A 346 18.75 -24.26 40.70
N HIS A 347 19.80 -24.98 40.31
CA HIS A 347 20.32 -26.07 41.12
C HIS A 347 20.62 -25.52 42.53
N HIS A 348 19.98 -26.08 43.56
CA HIS A 348 20.46 -25.96 44.94
C HIS A 348 21.86 -26.55 45.04
N SER A 349 22.89 -25.76 44.73
CA SER A 349 24.27 -26.12 45.03
C SER A 349 24.52 -25.95 46.52
N ARG A 350 24.28 -27.01 47.28
CA ARG A 350 25.02 -27.26 48.53
C ARG A 350 26.51 -27.30 48.17
N HIS A 351 27.30 -26.49 48.88
CA HIS A 351 28.75 -26.46 48.80
C HIS A 351 29.39 -27.86 48.79
N ARG A 352 30.30 -28.10 47.83
CA ARG A 352 31.57 -28.77 48.14
C ARG A 352 32.64 -28.38 47.13
N ALA A 353 33.61 -27.61 47.60
CA ALA A 353 34.91 -27.51 46.96
C ALA A 353 35.56 -28.91 46.98
N SER A 354 35.82 -29.46 45.80
CA SER A 354 36.82 -30.52 45.63
C SER A 354 37.61 -30.22 44.38
N HIS A 355 38.87 -29.83 44.58
CA HIS A 355 39.89 -29.78 43.55
C HIS A 355 39.94 -31.11 42.79
N HIS A 356 39.85 -31.05 41.46
CA HIS A 356 40.81 -31.73 40.59
C HIS A 356 40.82 -31.09 39.19
N THR A 357 42.03 -30.66 38.83
CA THR A 357 42.58 -30.12 37.59
C THR A 357 42.14 -30.79 36.29
N VAL A 358 41.72 -29.97 35.31
CA VAL A 358 41.89 -30.26 33.87
C VAL A 358 42.50 -29.01 33.20
N LYS A 359 43.51 -29.25 32.37
CA LYS A 359 44.50 -28.29 31.85
C LYS A 359 43.91 -27.30 30.84
N GLU A 360 44.04 -26.01 31.11
CA GLU A 360 43.95 -24.95 30.08
C GLU A 360 45.16 -25.03 29.13
N LYS A 361 44.91 -25.14 27.82
CA LYS A 361 45.87 -24.72 26.80
C LYS A 361 45.57 -23.27 26.42
N LYS A 362 46.33 -22.34 27.01
CA LYS A 362 46.41 -20.94 26.58
C LYS A 362 47.09 -20.85 25.22
N HIS A 363 46.42 -20.31 24.20
CA HIS A 363 47.09 -19.73 23.04
C HIS A 363 46.92 -18.21 23.06
N ARG A 364 48.04 -17.58 23.40
CA ARG A 364 48.28 -16.16 23.62
C ARG A 364 48.58 -15.52 22.27
N TRP A 365 47.66 -14.73 21.73
CA TRP A 365 47.93 -13.87 20.59
C TRP A 365 48.75 -12.65 21.05
N LYS A 366 49.94 -12.46 20.46
CA LYS A 366 50.76 -11.24 20.59
C LYS A 366 50.67 -10.46 19.27
N PRO A 367 50.59 -9.13 19.30
CA PRO A 367 50.64 -8.33 18.08
C PRO A 367 52.11 -8.21 17.62
N VAL A 368 52.36 -8.46 16.33
CA VAL A 368 53.64 -8.15 15.68
C VAL A 368 53.43 -6.92 14.82
N ILE A 369 54.02 -5.81 15.25
CA ILE A 369 54.23 -4.62 14.42
C ILE A 369 55.43 -4.90 13.52
N LYS A 370 55.24 -4.85 12.20
CA LYS A 370 56.33 -4.64 11.24
C LYS A 370 55.89 -3.59 10.22
N ASN A 371 56.62 -2.48 10.25
CA ASN A 371 56.55 -1.37 9.31
C ASN A 371 56.74 -1.87 7.87
N ILE A 372 55.80 -1.53 6.99
CA ILE A 372 56.08 -1.36 5.56
C ILE A 372 55.70 0.07 5.21
N THR A 373 56.75 0.79 4.83
CA THR A 373 56.77 2.13 4.24
C THR A 373 56.12 2.11 2.87
N GLY A 374 55.12 2.96 2.65
CA GLY A 374 54.48 3.15 1.35
C GLY A 374 53.49 4.30 1.44
N ARG A 375 53.95 5.47 1.04
CA ARG A 375 53.18 6.71 0.90
C ARG A 375 52.34 6.57 -0.36
N GLU A 376 51.00 6.52 -0.24
CA GLU A 376 50.02 7.12 -1.17
C GLU A 376 48.56 6.81 -0.71
N ASP A 377 47.78 7.89 -0.63
CA ASP A 377 46.33 8.03 -0.76
C ASP A 377 45.35 7.42 0.27
N LYS A 378 45.35 8.02 1.46
CA LYS A 378 44.23 7.98 2.42
C LYS A 378 43.01 8.85 2.03
N ALA A 379 42.94 9.35 0.80
CA ALA A 379 41.80 10.13 0.31
C ALA A 379 40.75 9.29 -0.44
N SER A 380 41.07 8.09 -0.92
CA SER A 380 40.18 7.36 -1.85
C SER A 380 39.22 6.35 -1.19
N ILE A 381 39.40 6.00 0.09
CA ILE A 381 38.50 5.06 0.80
C ILE A 381 37.40 5.80 1.57
N MET A 382 37.58 7.09 1.88
CA MET A 382 36.54 7.90 2.53
C MET A 382 35.52 8.50 1.54
N VAL A 383 35.76 8.42 0.22
CA VAL A 383 34.87 8.97 -0.82
C VAL A 383 33.85 7.94 -1.33
N LEU A 384 34.14 6.64 -1.24
CA LEU A 384 33.20 5.58 -1.64
C LEU A 384 32.09 5.30 -0.61
N GLY A 385 32.29 5.65 0.66
CA GLY A 385 31.26 5.59 1.70
C GLY A 385 30.34 6.82 1.80
N LEU A 386 30.63 7.89 1.04
CA LEU A 386 29.82 9.12 1.04
C LEU A 386 29.01 9.32 -0.25
N LEU A 387 29.29 8.57 -1.32
CA LEU A 387 28.55 8.66 -2.59
C LEU A 387 27.29 7.76 -2.65
N THR A 388 27.05 6.92 -1.65
CA THR A 388 25.79 6.16 -1.49
C THR A 388 24.69 6.97 -0.78
N ILE A 389 25.04 8.11 -0.16
CA ILE A 389 24.08 9.02 0.49
C ILE A 389 23.69 10.18 -0.45
N THR A 390 24.26 10.30 -1.66
CA THR A 390 23.87 11.36 -2.60
C THR A 390 22.82 10.92 -3.62
N SER A 391 22.66 9.61 -3.86
CA SER A 391 21.60 9.04 -4.72
C SER A 391 20.27 8.82 -4.00
N ILE A 392 20.27 8.60 -2.68
CA ILE A 392 19.04 8.45 -1.89
C ILE A 392 18.26 9.78 -1.83
N PRO A 393 18.84 10.96 -1.55
CA PRO A 393 18.12 12.22 -1.57
C PRO A 393 17.68 12.67 -2.97
N THR A 394 18.39 12.27 -4.03
CA THR A 394 17.98 12.60 -5.41
C THR A 394 16.85 11.69 -5.89
N VAL A 395 16.86 10.40 -5.57
CA VAL A 395 15.77 9.47 -5.95
C VAL A 395 14.57 9.62 -5.03
N VAL A 396 14.76 9.80 -3.71
CA VAL A 396 13.68 10.21 -2.79
C VAL A 396 13.20 11.61 -3.16
N GLY A 397 14.06 12.53 -3.59
CA GLY A 397 13.67 13.86 -4.08
C GLY A 397 12.92 13.82 -5.42
N VAL A 398 13.14 12.81 -6.27
CA VAL A 398 12.38 12.58 -7.50
C VAL A 398 11.12 11.75 -7.24
N ALA A 399 11.09 10.83 -6.28
CA ALA A 399 9.92 10.04 -5.92
C ALA A 399 8.96 10.81 -4.99
N GLN A 400 9.49 11.56 -4.02
CA GLN A 400 8.77 12.65 -3.37
C GLN A 400 8.50 13.74 -4.39
N GLY A 401 9.40 14.05 -5.33
CA GLY A 401 9.11 14.99 -6.42
C GLY A 401 7.93 14.55 -7.29
N VAL A 402 7.80 13.27 -7.61
CA VAL A 402 6.73 12.67 -8.43
C VAL A 402 5.50 12.38 -7.60
N SER A 403 5.63 12.03 -6.31
CA SER A 403 4.51 11.88 -5.38
C SER A 403 3.99 13.22 -4.93
N GLU A 404 4.83 14.23 -4.80
CA GLU A 404 4.51 15.63 -4.57
C GLU A 404 4.03 16.25 -5.86
N GLN A 405 4.52 15.86 -7.04
CA GLN A 405 3.99 16.30 -8.32
C GLN A 405 2.70 15.56 -8.66
N LYS A 406 2.49 14.30 -8.26
CA LYS A 406 1.21 13.57 -8.32
C LYS A 406 0.26 14.08 -7.26
N ARG A 407 0.70 14.40 -6.04
CA ARG A 407 -0.09 15.05 -4.99
C ARG A 407 -0.37 16.49 -5.35
N GLN A 408 0.55 17.22 -5.97
CA GLN A 408 0.33 18.57 -6.51
C GLN A 408 -0.48 18.51 -7.79
N ASN A 409 -0.38 17.48 -8.62
CA ASN A 409 -1.23 17.32 -9.80
C ASN A 409 -2.62 16.89 -9.37
N GLN A 410 -2.77 15.99 -8.40
CA GLN A 410 -4.03 15.63 -7.77
C GLN A 410 -4.58 16.82 -7.01
N GLN A 411 -3.79 17.57 -6.23
CA GLN A 411 -4.22 18.81 -5.59
C GLN A 411 -4.49 19.92 -6.61
N LYS A 412 -3.83 19.96 -7.77
CA LYS A 412 -4.15 20.88 -8.86
C LYS A 412 -5.43 20.45 -9.55
N VAL A 413 -5.67 19.15 -9.71
CA VAL A 413 -6.90 18.58 -10.25
C VAL A 413 -8.03 18.85 -9.26
N ASP A 414 -7.88 18.47 -7.99
CA ASP A 414 -8.80 18.77 -6.88
C ASP A 414 -9.01 20.28 -6.72
N ALA A 415 -7.96 21.10 -6.81
CA ALA A 415 -8.09 22.56 -6.78
C ALA A 415 -8.88 23.07 -8.00
N LYS A 416 -8.58 22.59 -9.21
CA LYS A 416 -9.36 22.91 -10.42
C LYS A 416 -10.81 22.44 -10.32
N ARG A 417 -11.06 21.32 -9.65
CA ARG A 417 -12.42 20.78 -9.38
C ARG A 417 -13.15 21.67 -8.37
N MET A 418 -12.43 22.23 -7.40
CA MET A 418 -12.94 23.17 -6.38
C MET A 418 -13.00 24.63 -6.84
N GLU A 419 -12.42 24.97 -7.98
CA GLU A 419 -12.50 26.32 -8.55
C GLU A 419 -13.94 26.61 -9.00
N LYS A 420 -14.52 27.65 -8.39
CA LYS A 420 -15.88 28.08 -8.69
C LYS A 420 -15.98 28.64 -10.10
N PHE A 421 -17.01 28.22 -10.82
CA PHE A 421 -17.35 28.74 -12.13
C PHE A 421 -18.85 29.04 -12.23
N CYS A 422 -19.18 29.98 -13.09
CA CYS A 422 -20.54 30.13 -13.59
C CYS A 422 -20.72 29.23 -14.81
N MET A 423 -21.96 28.82 -15.06
CA MET A 423 -22.34 28.06 -16.23
C MET A 423 -23.03 28.97 -17.24
N ASP A 424 -22.37 29.24 -18.36
CA ASP A 424 -22.90 30.07 -19.46
C ASP A 424 -23.28 29.15 -20.63
N VAL A 425 -24.33 29.50 -21.37
CA VAL A 425 -24.88 28.66 -22.45
C VAL A 425 -24.34 29.07 -23.82
N THR A 426 -24.11 28.09 -24.68
CA THR A 426 -23.86 28.26 -26.11
C THR A 426 -24.77 27.34 -26.92
N CYS A 427 -25.35 27.85 -28.00
CA CYS A 427 -26.12 27.05 -28.97
C CYS A 427 -25.28 26.87 -30.26
N GLU A 428 -25.58 25.85 -31.06
CA GLU A 428 -24.99 25.71 -32.40
C GLU A 428 -25.50 26.82 -33.34
N GLU A 429 -24.66 27.29 -34.27
CA GLU A 429 -24.81 28.58 -34.99
C GLU A 429 -26.14 28.77 -35.73
N ASP A 430 -26.84 27.69 -36.11
CA ASP A 430 -28.14 27.73 -36.79
C ASP A 430 -29.36 27.73 -35.84
N ASN A 431 -29.16 27.70 -34.51
CA ASN A 431 -30.21 27.38 -33.53
C ASN A 431 -30.44 28.44 -32.43
N ASP A 432 -29.86 29.65 -32.55
CA ASP A 432 -29.99 30.72 -31.53
C ASP A 432 -31.05 31.79 -31.86
N GLU A 433 -32.15 31.41 -32.52
CA GLU A 433 -33.27 32.33 -32.78
C GLU A 433 -33.85 32.96 -31.50
N HIS A 434 -33.60 32.35 -30.34
CA HIS A 434 -34.13 32.74 -29.04
C HIS A 434 -33.14 33.51 -28.15
N ASN A 435 -31.94 33.83 -28.63
CA ASN A 435 -30.90 34.58 -27.90
C ASN A 435 -30.54 33.94 -26.54
N LEU A 436 -30.39 32.61 -26.54
CA LEU A 436 -29.96 31.81 -25.40
C LEU A 436 -28.44 31.77 -25.25
N THR A 437 -27.67 32.00 -26.31
CA THR A 437 -26.21 32.10 -26.20
C THR A 437 -25.82 33.25 -25.28
N GLY A 438 -24.93 32.97 -24.33
CA GLY A 438 -24.48 33.94 -23.32
C GLY A 438 -25.42 34.09 -22.13
N LYS A 439 -26.58 33.42 -22.11
CA LYS A 439 -27.38 33.29 -20.88
C LYS A 439 -26.62 32.45 -19.85
N ARG A 440 -26.95 32.67 -18.58
CA ARG A 440 -26.34 32.02 -17.43
C ARG A 440 -27.32 31.12 -16.71
N VAL A 441 -26.83 29.99 -16.20
CA VAL A 441 -27.60 29.14 -15.30
C VAL A 441 -27.85 29.88 -13.98
N VAL A 442 -29.13 30.04 -13.65
CA VAL A 442 -29.62 30.65 -12.41
C VAL A 442 -30.56 29.69 -11.71
N LEU A 443 -30.62 29.79 -10.38
CA LEU A 443 -31.37 28.88 -9.53
C LEU A 443 -32.57 29.61 -8.92
N LYS A 444 -33.75 29.02 -9.04
CA LYS A 444 -34.98 29.53 -8.47
C LYS A 444 -35.95 28.39 -8.20
N ASP A 445 -36.63 28.43 -7.05
CA ASP A 445 -37.70 27.50 -6.70
C ASP A 445 -37.32 26.01 -6.94
N GLU A 446 -36.15 25.61 -6.46
CA GLU A 446 -35.58 24.24 -6.56
C GLU A 446 -35.20 23.78 -7.99
N LYS A 447 -35.21 24.68 -8.97
CA LYS A 447 -34.94 24.37 -10.37
C LYS A 447 -33.89 25.30 -11.00
N ALA A 448 -33.18 24.78 -12.02
CA ALA A 448 -32.23 25.53 -12.82
C ALA A 448 -32.88 26.12 -14.08
N TYR A 449 -32.62 27.40 -14.32
CA TYR A 449 -33.13 28.18 -15.45
C TYR A 449 -32.00 28.92 -16.15
N LEU A 450 -32.27 29.45 -17.34
CA LEU A 450 -31.39 30.35 -18.08
C LEU A 450 -31.90 31.79 -17.98
N ASP A 451 -31.02 32.72 -17.59
CA ASP A 451 -31.35 34.15 -17.54
C ASP A 451 -30.11 35.01 -17.76
N ASP A 452 -30.26 36.33 -17.68
CA ASP A 452 -29.16 37.28 -17.84
C ASP A 452 -28.05 37.05 -16.78
N PRO A 453 -26.77 37.05 -17.19
CA PRO A 453 -25.65 36.96 -16.26
C PRO A 453 -25.70 38.02 -15.15
N SER A 454 -26.18 39.23 -15.47
CA SER A 454 -26.34 40.34 -14.53
C SER A 454 -27.66 40.25 -13.76
N PRO A 455 -27.65 40.13 -12.41
CA PRO A 455 -28.86 40.06 -11.60
C PRO A 455 -29.86 41.22 -11.82
N SER A 456 -29.37 42.41 -12.21
CA SER A 456 -30.22 43.58 -12.48
C SER A 456 -31.16 43.37 -13.68
N HIS A 457 -30.72 42.62 -14.68
CA HIS A 457 -31.41 42.45 -15.97
C HIS A 457 -32.24 41.16 -16.05
N ARG A 458 -32.20 40.32 -15.02
CA ARG A 458 -32.93 39.05 -14.98
C ARG A 458 -34.45 39.24 -15.04
N SER A 459 -35.12 38.37 -15.79
CA SER A 459 -36.59 38.28 -15.78
C SER A 459 -37.09 37.46 -14.57
N LEU A 460 -36.30 36.48 -14.12
CA LEU A 460 -36.56 35.66 -12.96
C LEU A 460 -36.07 36.36 -11.69
N LYS A 461 -36.98 37.02 -10.95
CA LYS A 461 -36.67 37.64 -9.66
C LYS A 461 -37.52 37.04 -8.51
N PRO A 462 -36.96 36.85 -7.31
CA PRO A 462 -35.52 36.70 -7.06
C PRO A 462 -35.00 35.40 -7.71
N SER A 463 -33.77 35.41 -8.21
CA SER A 463 -33.05 34.20 -8.67
C SER A 463 -31.58 34.31 -8.30
N HIS A 464 -30.96 33.17 -8.03
CA HIS A 464 -29.58 33.10 -7.56
C HIS A 464 -28.63 32.70 -8.69
N THR A 465 -27.42 33.24 -8.71
CA THR A 465 -26.41 32.85 -9.71
C THR A 465 -25.81 31.50 -9.33
N ALA A 466 -25.91 30.48 -10.19
CA ALA A 466 -25.27 29.20 -9.92
C ALA A 466 -23.74 29.34 -10.00
N GLN A 467 -23.06 29.43 -8.86
CA GLN A 467 -21.60 29.33 -8.78
C GLN A 467 -21.23 27.91 -8.37
N ALA A 468 -20.85 27.11 -9.35
CA ALA A 468 -20.68 25.68 -9.21
C ALA A 468 -19.21 25.26 -9.08
N PHE A 469 -18.99 24.11 -8.46
CA PHE A 469 -17.72 23.41 -8.37
C PHE A 469 -17.97 21.91 -8.19
N TYR A 470 -16.97 21.07 -8.50
CA TYR A 470 -17.06 19.62 -8.46
C TYR A 470 -16.47 19.08 -7.15
N ILE A 471 -17.18 18.14 -6.52
CA ILE A 471 -16.69 17.35 -5.39
C ILE A 471 -17.29 15.94 -5.45
N ASP A 472 -16.69 14.97 -4.76
CA ASP A 472 -17.26 13.63 -4.67
C ASP A 472 -18.68 13.65 -4.10
N TYR A 473 -19.60 12.98 -4.79
CA TYR A 473 -20.96 12.84 -4.29
C TYR A 473 -20.98 11.82 -3.14
N PRO A 474 -21.59 12.14 -1.99
CA PRO A 474 -21.54 11.26 -0.82
C PRO A 474 -22.41 10.01 -1.01
N GLU A 475 -21.76 8.84 -1.03
CA GLU A 475 -22.39 7.53 -1.17
C GLU A 475 -23.10 7.06 0.11
N THR A 476 -24.19 6.30 0.00
CA THR A 476 -24.77 5.55 1.12
C THR A 476 -24.18 4.15 1.19
N GLU A 477 -24.40 3.44 2.30
CA GLU A 477 -23.91 2.05 2.44
C GLU A 477 -24.41 1.14 1.31
N GLU A 478 -25.60 1.39 0.78
CA GLU A 478 -26.18 0.63 -0.33
C GLU A 478 -25.56 0.96 -1.70
N THR A 479 -25.00 2.16 -1.87
CA THR A 479 -24.42 2.63 -3.15
C THR A 479 -22.88 2.60 -3.18
N LYS A 480 -22.22 2.30 -2.04
CA LYS A 480 -20.75 2.17 -1.94
C LYS A 480 -20.11 1.19 -2.93
N ALA A 481 -20.82 0.13 -3.33
CA ALA A 481 -20.32 -0.85 -4.29
C ALA A 481 -20.25 -0.30 -5.73
N HIS A 482 -20.98 0.77 -6.02
CA HIS A 482 -21.07 1.41 -7.34
C HIS A 482 -20.92 2.94 -7.17
N PRO A 483 -19.69 3.44 -6.99
CA PRO A 483 -19.45 4.87 -6.80
C PRO A 483 -19.97 5.67 -7.99
N ARG A 484 -20.81 6.67 -7.71
CA ARG A 484 -21.44 7.57 -8.68
C ARG A 484 -20.48 8.65 -9.19
N GLY A 485 -19.32 8.81 -8.54
CA GLY A 485 -18.27 9.73 -8.93
C GLY A 485 -18.50 11.16 -8.48
N LEU A 486 -18.00 12.12 -9.26
CA LEU A 486 -18.11 13.55 -8.97
C LEU A 486 -19.57 14.02 -9.03
N GLY A 487 -19.98 14.77 -8.03
CA GLY A 487 -21.18 15.59 -8.01
C GLY A 487 -20.88 17.05 -8.34
N LEU A 488 -21.90 17.80 -8.75
CA LEU A 488 -21.81 19.24 -8.99
C LEU A 488 -22.55 19.97 -7.86
N VAL A 489 -21.83 20.80 -7.12
CA VAL A 489 -22.38 21.64 -6.04
C VAL A 489 -22.45 23.07 -6.52
N SER A 490 -23.52 23.80 -6.17
CA SER A 490 -23.64 25.23 -6.44
C SER A 490 -24.03 26.00 -5.19
N THR A 491 -23.60 27.26 -5.11
CA THR A 491 -24.24 28.23 -4.20
C THR A 491 -25.70 28.42 -4.58
N VAL A 492 -26.56 28.57 -3.58
CA VAL A 492 -28.02 28.83 -3.73
C VAL A 492 -28.50 30.04 -2.93
N SER A 493 -27.65 30.56 -2.05
CA SER A 493 -27.84 31.77 -1.27
C SER A 493 -26.45 32.31 -0.92
N ASP A 494 -26.28 33.63 -0.99
CA ASP A 494 -25.04 34.30 -0.58
C ASP A 494 -25.03 34.57 0.95
N ASP A 495 -26.20 34.82 1.55
CA ASP A 495 -26.34 35.12 2.97
C ASP A 495 -27.69 34.61 3.55
N PRO A 496 -27.68 33.57 4.41
CA PRO A 496 -26.50 32.78 4.78
C PRO A 496 -25.98 31.99 3.55
N PRO A 497 -24.66 31.74 3.47
CA PRO A 497 -24.10 30.95 2.38
C PRO A 497 -24.65 29.53 2.45
N MET A 498 -25.34 29.11 1.39
CA MET A 498 -25.89 27.76 1.28
C MET A 498 -25.43 27.09 0.00
N LEU A 499 -25.16 25.79 0.10
CA LEU A 499 -24.74 24.93 -1.00
C LEU A 499 -25.75 23.81 -1.17
N ASN A 500 -26.12 23.53 -2.42
CA ASN A 500 -26.93 22.38 -2.79
C ASN A 500 -26.31 21.66 -4.01
N TRP A 501 -26.66 20.40 -4.17
CA TRP A 501 -26.29 19.58 -5.31
C TRP A 501 -27.17 19.94 -6.51
N LEU A 502 -26.56 20.02 -7.69
CA LEU A 502 -27.27 19.99 -8.96
C LEU A 502 -27.46 18.54 -9.40
N TYR A 503 -28.65 18.22 -9.87
CA TYR A 503 -29.01 16.87 -10.31
C TYR A 503 -30.09 16.96 -11.39
N ALA A 504 -30.16 15.95 -12.27
CA ALA A 504 -31.30 15.80 -13.17
C ALA A 504 -32.34 14.90 -12.51
N ASP A 505 -33.60 15.36 -12.45
CA ASP A 505 -34.70 14.56 -11.96
C ASP A 505 -34.86 13.31 -12.85
N LYS A 506 -34.78 12.11 -12.25
CA LYS A 506 -34.85 10.85 -13.00
C LYS A 506 -36.15 10.64 -13.79
N ASP A 507 -37.24 11.30 -13.42
CA ASP A 507 -38.56 11.08 -14.01
C ASP A 507 -38.89 12.22 -14.98
N THR A 508 -38.58 13.47 -14.63
CA THR A 508 -38.90 14.64 -15.48
C THR A 508 -37.73 15.15 -16.32
N HIS A 509 -36.51 14.70 -16.04
CA HIS A 509 -35.25 15.16 -16.63
C HIS A 509 -34.92 16.64 -16.36
N GLU A 510 -35.72 17.34 -15.55
CA GLU A 510 -35.43 18.72 -15.15
C GLU A 510 -34.12 18.79 -14.36
N VAL A 511 -33.25 19.73 -14.70
CA VAL A 511 -32.09 20.03 -13.86
C VAL A 511 -32.55 20.84 -12.66
N LYS A 512 -32.39 20.26 -11.49
CA LYS A 512 -32.84 20.77 -10.19
C LYS A 512 -31.70 20.92 -9.22
N TYR A 513 -31.96 21.59 -8.11
CA TYR A 513 -31.00 21.71 -7.02
C TYR A 513 -31.64 21.39 -5.67
N GLY A 514 -30.87 20.79 -4.76
CA GLY A 514 -31.37 20.38 -3.45
C GLY A 514 -30.30 19.79 -2.54
N ASN A 515 -30.68 19.51 -1.29
CA ASN A 515 -29.80 18.81 -0.36
C ASN A 515 -29.68 17.32 -0.73
N ARG A 516 -28.78 16.60 -0.07
CA ARG A 516 -28.53 15.17 -0.33
C ARG A 516 -29.80 14.31 -0.28
N THR A 517 -30.68 14.55 0.69
CA THR A 517 -31.93 13.78 0.85
C THR A 517 -32.86 13.97 -0.34
N GLN A 518 -32.90 15.18 -0.91
CA GLN A 518 -33.68 15.48 -2.11
C GLN A 518 -33.03 14.91 -3.37
N SER A 519 -31.71 15.00 -3.51
CA SER A 519 -31.01 14.63 -4.75
C SER A 519 -30.73 13.13 -4.91
N ILE A 520 -30.54 12.38 -3.82
CA ILE A 520 -29.99 11.00 -3.85
C ILE A 520 -30.77 10.01 -4.71
N ALA A 521 -32.08 10.18 -4.85
CA ALA A 521 -32.94 9.29 -5.62
C ALA A 521 -32.93 9.59 -7.14
N HIS A 522 -32.25 10.65 -7.57
CA HIS A 522 -32.23 11.13 -8.95
C HIS A 522 -30.84 10.95 -9.59
N VAL A 523 -30.63 11.56 -10.76
CA VAL A 523 -29.36 11.47 -11.52
C VAL A 523 -28.40 12.54 -11.02
N VAL A 524 -27.48 12.13 -10.14
CA VAL A 524 -26.58 13.02 -9.40
C VAL A 524 -25.15 13.03 -9.91
N GLY A 525 -24.81 12.21 -10.89
CA GLY A 525 -23.47 12.11 -11.45
C GLY A 525 -23.23 10.85 -12.29
N PRO A 526 -22.02 10.68 -12.84
CA PRO A 526 -20.89 11.59 -12.64
C PRO A 526 -21.06 12.89 -13.41
N TRP A 527 -20.95 14.02 -12.70
CA TRP A 527 -20.76 15.33 -13.30
C TRP A 527 -19.28 15.51 -13.61
N ASP A 528 -18.96 16.02 -14.79
CA ASP A 528 -17.58 16.26 -15.20
C ASP A 528 -17.52 17.43 -16.19
N TRP A 529 -16.39 17.55 -16.88
CA TRP A 529 -16.22 18.40 -18.02
C TRP A 529 -15.65 17.66 -19.23
N ALA A 530 -15.86 18.22 -20.42
CA ALA A 530 -15.23 17.85 -21.67
C ALA A 530 -14.60 19.09 -22.34
N ASP A 531 -13.99 18.92 -23.52
CA ASP A 531 -13.39 19.99 -24.32
C ASP A 531 -12.42 20.88 -23.52
N ASN A 532 -11.31 20.32 -23.03
CA ASN A 532 -10.30 21.05 -22.25
C ASN A 532 -10.89 21.86 -21.09
N GLU A 533 -11.72 21.21 -20.28
CA GLU A 533 -12.33 21.78 -19.08
C GLU A 533 -13.39 22.86 -19.33
N THR A 534 -13.88 23.00 -20.56
CA THR A 534 -14.83 24.06 -20.90
C THR A 534 -16.28 23.62 -20.94
N LYS A 535 -16.59 22.38 -21.31
CA LYS A 535 -17.98 21.88 -21.46
C LYS A 535 -18.41 21.16 -20.19
N VAL A 536 -19.59 21.41 -19.64
CA VAL A 536 -20.12 20.64 -18.50
C VAL A 536 -20.82 19.39 -19.01
N THR A 537 -20.59 18.24 -18.36
CA THR A 537 -21.21 16.96 -18.72
C THR A 537 -21.87 16.31 -17.51
N LEU A 538 -22.93 15.53 -17.71
CA LEU A 538 -23.57 14.65 -16.73
C LEU A 538 -23.66 13.23 -17.32
N GLU A 539 -23.27 12.21 -16.54
CA GLU A 539 -23.15 10.82 -17.02
C GLU A 539 -22.29 10.69 -18.29
N LYS A 540 -21.25 11.54 -18.40
CA LYS A 540 -20.36 11.67 -19.58
C LYS A 540 -21.04 12.15 -20.86
N LYS A 541 -22.29 12.64 -20.77
CA LYS A 541 -23.03 13.27 -21.87
C LYS A 541 -23.12 14.77 -21.64
N ASP A 542 -23.16 15.54 -22.71
CA ASP A 542 -23.34 17.01 -22.69
C ASP A 542 -24.63 17.44 -23.41
N MET A 543 -25.61 16.55 -23.36
CA MET A 543 -26.93 16.65 -23.97
C MET A 543 -27.88 17.37 -23.00
N PHE A 544 -28.05 18.67 -23.17
CA PHE A 544 -28.96 19.49 -22.37
C PHE A 544 -29.93 20.23 -23.27
N MET A 545 -31.19 20.33 -22.83
CA MET A 545 -32.24 21.05 -23.54
C MET A 545 -32.67 22.28 -22.72
N ALA A 546 -32.81 23.43 -23.37
CA ALA A 546 -33.50 24.60 -22.84
C ALA A 546 -34.96 24.56 -23.28
N VAL A 547 -35.90 24.56 -22.35
CA VAL A 547 -37.34 24.49 -22.63
C VAL A 547 -38.05 25.72 -22.09
N GLU A 548 -38.79 26.42 -22.95
CA GLU A 548 -39.57 27.61 -22.59
C GLU A 548 -40.90 27.20 -21.94
N GLU A 549 -40.92 27.12 -20.61
CA GLU A 549 -42.12 26.70 -19.86
C GLU A 549 -43.17 27.81 -19.82
N GLU A 550 -42.70 29.03 -19.63
CA GLU A 550 -43.48 30.27 -19.67
C GLU A 550 -42.75 31.28 -20.56
N ASP A 551 -43.46 32.28 -21.05
CA ASP A 551 -42.92 33.30 -21.96
C ASP A 551 -41.61 33.91 -21.42
N GLY A 552 -40.51 33.67 -22.13
CA GLY A 552 -39.17 34.12 -21.77
C GLY A 552 -38.50 33.40 -20.59
N LYS A 553 -39.09 32.34 -20.03
CA LYS A 553 -38.54 31.56 -18.90
C LYS A 553 -38.11 30.17 -19.38
N TRP A 554 -36.79 30.01 -19.47
CA TRP A 554 -36.16 28.81 -20.04
C TRP A 554 -35.62 27.92 -18.94
N ALA A 555 -36.24 26.76 -18.75
CA ALA A 555 -35.80 25.72 -17.82
C ALA A 555 -34.77 24.79 -18.49
N ILE A 556 -33.87 24.23 -17.70
CA ILE A 556 -32.85 23.29 -18.20
C ILE A 556 -33.30 21.85 -17.96
N TYR A 557 -33.14 21.00 -18.97
CA TYR A 557 -33.39 19.57 -18.95
C TYR A 557 -32.14 18.81 -19.38
N PHE A 558 -31.96 17.62 -18.84
CA PHE A 558 -30.89 16.70 -19.24
C PHE A 558 -31.46 15.60 -20.13
N ASP A 559 -31.01 15.54 -21.38
CA ASP A 559 -31.49 14.52 -22.32
C ASP A 559 -30.75 13.19 -22.08
N ARG A 560 -31.20 12.48 -21.04
CA ARG A 560 -30.62 11.21 -20.63
C ARG A 560 -30.88 10.08 -21.64
N ASP A 561 -32.07 10.09 -22.23
CA ASP A 561 -32.59 9.05 -23.12
C ASP A 561 -32.17 9.25 -24.59
N GLU A 562 -31.49 10.36 -24.90
CA GLU A 562 -31.05 10.73 -26.25
C GLU A 562 -32.23 10.88 -27.23
N ASP A 563 -33.36 11.37 -26.72
CA ASP A 563 -34.60 11.58 -27.44
C ASP A 563 -34.99 13.07 -27.51
N TRP A 564 -34.04 13.97 -27.28
CA TRP A 564 -34.26 15.42 -27.21
C TRP A 564 -35.28 15.81 -26.14
N CYS A 565 -35.43 14.98 -25.11
CA CYS A 565 -36.47 15.05 -24.08
C CYS A 565 -37.91 14.95 -24.63
N GLU A 566 -38.14 14.49 -25.85
CA GLU A 566 -39.47 14.44 -26.47
C GLU A 566 -40.48 13.67 -25.62
N ARG A 567 -40.11 12.48 -25.14
CA ARG A 567 -41.00 11.63 -24.34
C ARG A 567 -41.41 12.31 -23.03
N VAL A 568 -40.44 12.82 -22.28
CA VAL A 568 -40.69 13.45 -20.97
C VAL A 568 -41.43 14.78 -21.10
N LEU A 569 -41.25 15.51 -22.20
CA LEU A 569 -42.00 16.73 -22.49
C LEU A 569 -43.46 16.41 -22.84
N ALA A 570 -43.72 15.38 -23.65
CA ALA A 570 -45.07 14.93 -23.96
C ALA A 570 -45.83 14.45 -22.72
N GLU A 571 -45.20 13.62 -21.88
CA GLU A 571 -45.78 13.16 -20.61
C GLU A 571 -46.17 14.30 -19.66
N ARG A 572 -45.52 15.45 -19.81
CA ARG A 572 -45.75 16.66 -19.01
C ARG A 572 -46.65 17.70 -19.70
N GLY A 573 -47.15 17.41 -20.91
CA GLY A 573 -47.97 18.33 -21.69
C GLY A 573 -47.22 19.56 -22.22
N LEU A 574 -45.92 19.42 -22.45
CA LEU A 574 -45.03 20.47 -22.97
C LEU A 574 -44.60 20.23 -24.43
N GLU A 575 -45.16 19.25 -25.12
CA GLU A 575 -44.87 18.88 -26.52
C GLU A 575 -44.97 20.02 -27.56
N GLY A 576 -45.69 21.10 -27.25
CA GLY A 576 -45.80 22.30 -28.11
C GLY A 576 -44.94 23.48 -27.66
N LYS A 577 -44.12 23.33 -26.62
CA LYS A 577 -43.21 24.37 -26.14
C LYS A 577 -41.95 24.42 -26.98
N LYS A 578 -41.31 25.58 -27.01
CA LYS A 578 -40.02 25.73 -27.67
C LYS A 578 -38.96 25.01 -26.85
N ALA A 579 -38.19 24.15 -27.50
CA ALA A 579 -37.07 23.43 -26.93
C ALA A 579 -35.84 23.60 -27.82
N VAL A 580 -34.70 23.92 -27.23
CA VAL A 580 -33.44 24.17 -27.94
C VAL A 580 -32.35 23.31 -27.32
N ASP A 581 -31.57 22.62 -28.14
CA ASP A 581 -30.38 21.92 -27.70
C ASP A 581 -29.27 22.92 -27.35
N ILE A 582 -28.72 22.79 -26.14
CA ILE A 582 -27.77 23.74 -25.56
C ILE A 582 -26.51 23.03 -25.08
N ARG A 583 -25.37 23.72 -25.18
CA ARG A 583 -24.15 23.33 -24.47
C ARG A 583 -23.92 24.26 -23.29
N ILE A 584 -23.63 23.67 -22.14
CA ILE A 584 -23.28 24.41 -20.93
C ILE A 584 -21.75 24.51 -20.85
N ARG A 585 -21.25 25.74 -20.77
CA ARG A 585 -19.81 26.05 -20.71
C ARG A 585 -19.42 26.62 -19.34
N ARG A 586 -18.27 26.19 -18.83
CA ARG A 586 -17.65 26.70 -17.61
C ARG A 586 -17.05 28.07 -17.88
N LYS A 587 -17.49 29.07 -17.12
CA LYS A 587 -16.87 30.40 -17.07
C LYS A 587 -16.32 30.65 -15.68
N MET A 588 -15.00 30.58 -15.58
CA MET A 588 -14.30 30.79 -14.31
C MET A 588 -14.57 32.19 -13.77
N LEU A 589 -14.68 32.29 -12.44
CA LEU A 589 -14.79 33.59 -11.78
C LEU A 589 -13.42 34.28 -11.82
N GLU A 590 -13.36 35.55 -12.22
CA GLU A 590 -12.12 36.32 -12.16
C GLU A 590 -11.64 36.41 -10.70
N GLN A 591 -10.39 35.99 -10.44
CA GLN A 591 -9.79 36.18 -9.12
C GLN A 591 -9.70 37.68 -8.86
N ALA A 592 -10.34 38.15 -7.79
CA ALA A 592 -10.19 39.52 -7.32
C ALA A 592 -8.70 39.78 -7.10
N GLY A 593 -8.09 40.56 -8.00
CA GLY A 593 -6.67 40.87 -7.95
C GLY A 593 -6.31 41.46 -6.59
N GLY A 594 -5.50 40.73 -5.84
CA GLY A 594 -4.85 41.24 -4.64
C GLY A 594 -4.00 42.45 -5.06
N SER A 595 -4.48 43.64 -4.72
CA SER A 595 -3.67 44.85 -4.74
C SER A 595 -2.45 44.62 -3.84
N ALA A 596 -1.26 44.63 -4.45
CA ALA A 596 -0.02 44.77 -3.72
C ALA A 596 -0.07 46.06 -2.89
N GLY A 597 0.05 45.92 -1.58
CA GLY A 597 0.16 46.99 -0.59
C GLY A 597 1.15 46.57 0.48
#